data_AF-A0A9P8MMV5-F1
#
_entry.id   AF-A0A9P8MMV5-F1
#
_cell.length_a   1.000
_cell.length_b   1.000
_cell.length_c   1.000
_cell.angle_alpha   90.00
_cell.angle_beta   90.00
_cell.angle_gamma   90.00
#
_symmetry.space_group_name_H-M   'P 1'
#
loop_
_entity.id
_entity.type
_entity.pdbx_description
1 polymer ?
#
loop_
_entity_poly.entity_id
_entity_poly.type
_entity_poly.pdbx_seq_one_letter_code
_entity_poly.pdbx_strand_id
1 'polypeptide(L)'
;MGWGQQTSYVIAFSAEGATDVTRRYVRRERCGNVRNRCPEPVLVYILDEINRLRQGQLDVAARNRLKLEALREQQELQESIVSAITADFLSSQREPAARGARAGEPGPKIPEVETCCA
;
A
#
# COMPACT_ATOMS: atom_id res chain seq x y z
N MET A 1 -6.86 13.45 12.11
CA MET A 1 -8.13 12.73 11.84
C MET A 1 -7.77 11.33 11.39
N GLY A 2 -8.02 10.29 12.19
CA GLY A 2 -7.87 8.92 11.70
C GLY A 2 -7.45 7.96 12.81
N TRP A 3 -8.33 7.00 13.09
CA TRP A 3 -8.16 5.85 13.97
C TRP A 3 -6.74 5.27 13.86
N GLY A 4 -5.94 5.35 14.93
CA GLY A 4 -4.55 4.87 15.00
C GLY A 4 -4.40 3.35 14.98
N GLN A 5 -5.24 2.66 14.21
CA GLN A 5 -5.24 1.21 14.13
C GLN A 5 -4.32 0.76 13.00
N GLN A 6 -3.25 0.07 13.36
CA GLN A 6 -2.41 -0.63 12.40
C GLN A 6 -3.22 -1.78 11.79
N THR A 7 -3.39 -1.76 10.47
CA THR A 7 -4.11 -2.79 9.71
C THR A 7 -3.15 -3.51 8.78
N SER A 8 -3.30 -4.84 8.64
CA SER A 8 -2.52 -5.65 7.69
C SER A 8 -3.21 -5.74 6.33
N TYR A 9 -4.53 -5.85 6.32
CA TYR A 9 -5.33 -6.08 5.12
C TYR A 9 -6.62 -5.27 5.22
N VAL A 10 -6.96 -4.57 4.14
CA VAL A 10 -8.22 -3.86 3.96
C VAL A 10 -8.76 -4.27 2.59
N ILE A 11 -9.81 -5.08 2.59
CA ILE A 11 -10.44 -5.62 1.38
C ILE A 11 -11.81 -4.97 1.22
N ALA A 12 -12.05 -4.35 0.08
CA ALA A 12 -13.34 -3.81 -0.30
C ALA A 12 -14.16 -4.88 -1.04
N PHE A 13 -15.43 -5.02 -0.70
CA PHE A 13 -16.37 -5.93 -1.37
C PHE A 13 -17.50 -5.13 -2.03
N SER A 14 -17.89 -5.56 -3.22
CA SER A 14 -19.03 -5.02 -3.95
C SER A 14 -19.89 -6.16 -4.52
N ALA A 15 -21.02 -5.83 -5.16
CA ALA A 15 -21.83 -6.82 -5.86
C ALA A 15 -21.06 -7.47 -7.03
N GLU A 16 -20.06 -6.77 -7.57
CA GLU A 16 -19.34 -7.14 -8.79
C GLU A 16 -18.01 -7.83 -8.49
N GLY A 17 -17.50 -7.74 -7.25
CA GLY A 17 -16.20 -8.30 -6.92
C GLY A 17 -15.62 -7.90 -5.56
N ALA A 18 -14.31 -8.14 -5.43
CA ALA A 18 -13.52 -7.75 -4.27
C ALA A 18 -12.15 -7.20 -4.71
N THR A 19 -11.67 -6.16 -3.99
CA THR A 19 -10.41 -5.46 -4.29
C THR A 19 -9.59 -5.22 -3.02
N ASP A 20 -8.28 -5.43 -3.10
CA ASP A 20 -7.34 -5.06 -2.04
C ASP A 20 -7.07 -3.55 -2.07
N VAL A 21 -7.71 -2.82 -1.14
CA VAL A 21 -7.58 -1.36 -1.00
C VAL A 21 -6.59 -0.97 0.11
N THR A 22 -5.84 -1.93 0.66
CA THR A 22 -4.88 -1.71 1.76
C THR A 22 -3.94 -0.55 1.47
N ARG A 23 -3.51 -0.39 0.20
CA ARG A 23 -2.55 0.63 -0.24
C ARG A 23 -3.04 2.06 -0.08
N ARG A 24 -4.36 2.28 -0.10
CA ARG A 24 -4.95 3.61 0.11
C ARG A 24 -4.86 4.06 1.56
N TYR A 25 -4.82 3.10 2.49
CA TYR A 25 -4.85 3.34 3.93
C TYR A 25 -3.48 3.17 4.59
N VAL A 26 -2.64 2.29 4.06
CA VAL A 26 -1.26 2.07 4.51
C VAL A 26 -0.32 2.80 3.56
N ARG A 27 -0.03 4.08 3.87
CA ARG A 27 0.84 4.93 3.02
C ARG A 27 2.33 4.62 3.15
N ARG A 28 2.75 4.11 4.31
CA ARG A 28 4.11 3.65 4.58
C ARG A 28 4.03 2.21 5.06
N GLU A 29 4.84 1.33 4.50
CA GLU A 29 4.92 -0.08 4.94
C GLU A 29 5.17 -0.18 6.45
N ARG A 30 5.92 0.78 7.01
CA ARG A 30 6.24 0.85 8.45
C ARG A 30 5.03 1.18 9.35
N CYS A 31 3.98 1.80 8.81
CA CYS A 31 2.77 2.12 9.58
C CYS A 31 1.68 1.05 9.43
N GLY A 32 1.88 0.02 8.60
CA GLY A 32 0.99 -1.14 8.46
C GLY A 32 1.49 -2.34 9.26
N ASN A 33 0.58 -3.26 9.59
CA ASN A 33 0.98 -4.54 10.19
C ASN A 33 1.52 -5.49 9.11
N VAL A 34 2.43 -6.39 9.50
CA VAL A 34 3.00 -7.39 8.57
C VAL A 34 1.89 -8.26 7.95
N ARG A 35 1.99 -8.50 6.64
CA ARG A 35 1.07 -9.33 5.85
C ARG A 35 1.49 -10.81 5.89
N ASN A 36 1.32 -11.46 7.05
CA ASN A 36 1.77 -12.86 7.27
C ASN A 36 0.64 -13.91 7.35
N ARG A 37 -0.63 -13.50 7.21
CA ARG A 37 -1.76 -14.43 7.35
C ARG A 37 -2.01 -15.28 6.10
N CYS A 38 -1.62 -14.76 4.94
CA CYS A 38 -1.79 -15.41 3.65
C CYS A 38 -0.64 -14.98 2.72
N PRO A 39 -0.03 -15.90 1.94
CA PRO A 39 0.90 -15.53 0.89
C PRO A 39 0.24 -14.59 -0.12
N GLU A 40 0.93 -13.51 -0.50
CA GLU A 40 0.37 -12.51 -1.42
C GLU A 40 -0.15 -13.09 -2.75
N PRO A 41 0.51 -14.07 -3.39
CA PRO A 41 -0.01 -14.69 -4.61
C PRO A 41 -1.35 -15.41 -4.39
N VAL A 42 -1.55 -16.00 -3.21
CA VAL A 42 -2.79 -16.71 -2.86
C VAL A 42 -3.92 -15.73 -2.65
N LEU A 43 -3.66 -14.59 -1.99
CA LEU A 43 -4.65 -13.53 -1.85
C LEU A 43 -5.09 -12.99 -3.22
N VAL A 44 -4.14 -12.70 -4.10
CA VAL A 44 -4.43 -12.21 -5.47
C VAL A 44 -5.28 -13.24 -6.22
N TYR A 45 -4.93 -14.52 -6.14
CA TYR A 45 -5.71 -15.60 -6.75
C TYR A 45 -7.15 -15.66 -6.21
N ILE A 46 -7.34 -15.56 -4.90
CA ILE A 46 -8.68 -15.58 -4.29
C ILE A 46 -9.52 -14.38 -4.76
N LEU A 47 -8.93 -13.19 -4.84
CA LEU A 47 -9.62 -11.99 -5.32
C LEU A 47 -10.02 -12.13 -6.80
N ASP A 48 -9.10 -12.61 -7.65
CA ASP A 48 -9.39 -12.87 -9.06
C ASP A 48 -10.49 -13.93 -9.24
N GLU A 49 -10.46 -14.99 -8.43
CA GLU A 49 -11.48 -16.03 -8.46
C GLU A 49 -12.86 -15.49 -8.04
N ILE A 50 -12.94 -14.66 -6.99
CA ILE A 50 -14.18 -13.97 -6.61
C ILE A 50 -14.69 -13.11 -7.77
N ASN A 51 -13.81 -12.33 -8.39
CA ASN A 51 -14.17 -11.45 -9.52
C ASN A 51 -14.66 -12.27 -10.72
N ARG A 52 -13.98 -13.36 -11.06
CA ARG A 52 -14.35 -14.27 -12.14
C ARG A 52 -15.72 -14.91 -11.93
N LEU A 53 -16.00 -15.36 -10.70
CA LEU A 53 -17.29 -15.97 -10.35
C LEU A 53 -18.43 -14.95 -10.43
N ARG A 54 -18.22 -13.72 -9.97
CA ARG A 54 -19.23 -12.66 -9.99
C ARG A 54 -19.47 -12.11 -11.40
N GLN A 55 -18.41 -11.87 -12.16
CA GLN A 55 -18.48 -11.25 -13.49
C GLN A 55 -18.75 -12.27 -14.60
N GLY A 56 -18.61 -13.57 -14.33
CA GLY A 56 -18.90 -14.64 -15.28
C GLY A 56 -20.37 -14.71 -15.72
N GLN A 57 -21.28 -14.14 -14.92
CA GLN A 57 -22.72 -14.09 -15.22
C GLN A 57 -23.14 -12.80 -15.93
N LEU A 58 -22.22 -11.86 -16.18
CA LEU A 58 -22.50 -10.57 -16.80
C LEU A 58 -22.32 -10.61 -18.32
N ASP A 59 -23.07 -9.74 -19.01
CA ASP A 59 -22.91 -9.53 -20.44
C ASP A 59 -21.50 -9.00 -20.78
N VAL A 60 -21.04 -9.32 -21.98
CA VAL A 60 -19.69 -8.97 -22.46
C VAL A 60 -19.43 -7.46 -22.37
N ALA A 61 -20.42 -6.62 -22.65
CA ALA A 61 -20.33 -5.17 -22.56
C ALA A 61 -20.15 -4.69 -21.10
N ALA A 62 -20.93 -5.24 -20.17
CA ALA A 62 -20.82 -4.92 -18.75
C ALA A 62 -19.45 -5.35 -18.19
N ARG A 63 -18.99 -6.54 -18.56
CA ARG A 63 -17.66 -7.04 -18.18
C ARG A 63 -16.53 -6.16 -18.72
N ASN A 64 -16.62 -5.68 -19.95
CA ASN A 64 -15.60 -4.79 -20.52
C ASN A 64 -15.58 -3.43 -19.83
N ARG A 65 -16.75 -2.89 -19.44
CA ARG A 65 -16.82 -1.66 -18.64
C ARG A 65 -16.13 -1.85 -17.28
N LEU A 66 -16.45 -2.93 -16.57
CA LEU A 66 -15.85 -3.23 -15.26
C LEU A 66 -14.33 -3.42 -15.35
N LYS A 67 -13.83 -4.05 -16.42
CA LYS A 67 -12.38 -4.13 -16.66
C LYS A 67 -11.73 -2.76 -16.82
N LEU A 68 -12.39 -1.85 -17.53
CA LEU A 68 -11.87 -0.49 -17.72
C LEU A 68 -11.87 0.30 -16.40
N GLU A 69 -12.92 0.15 -15.59
CA GLU A 69 -13.00 0.75 -14.25
C GLU A 69 -11.93 0.20 -13.31
N ALA A 70 -11.73 -1.12 -13.29
CA ALA A 70 -10.67 -1.77 -12.51
C ALA A 70 -9.26 -1.30 -12.92
N LEU A 71 -9.02 -1.09 -14.22
CA LEU A 71 -7.74 -0.54 -14.69
C LEU A 71 -7.51 0.89 -14.18
N ARG A 72 -8.55 1.74 -14.17
CA ARG A 72 -8.45 3.10 -13.62
C ARG A 72 -8.18 3.07 -12.12
N GLU A 73 -8.91 2.24 -11.38
CA GLU A 73 -8.70 2.08 -9.93
C GLU A 73 -7.28 1.60 -9.62
N GLN A 74 -6.77 0.63 -10.38
CA GLN A 74 -5.40 0.14 -10.23
C GLN A 74 -4.37 1.25 -10.49
N GLN A 75 -4.61 2.11 -11.48
CA GLN A 75 -3.74 3.24 -11.76
C GLN A 75 -3.71 4.23 -10.59
N GLU A 76 -4.87 4.58 -10.02
CA GLU A 76 -4.96 5.44 -8.84
C GLU A 76 -4.23 4.84 -7.62
N LEU A 77 -4.39 3.53 -7.39
CA LEU A 77 -3.70 2.83 -6.32
C LEU A 77 -2.17 2.82 -6.51
N GLN A 78 -1.70 2.73 -7.76
CA GLN A 78 -0.28 2.80 -8.08
C GLN A 78 0.29 4.21 -7.88
N GLU A 79 -0.44 5.25 -8.28
CA GLU A 79 -0.02 6.64 -8.08
C GLU A 79 0.21 6.96 -6.60
N SER A 80 -0.64 6.43 -5.71
CA SER A 80 -0.45 6.53 -4.26
C SER A 80 0.89 5.96 -3.79
N ILE A 81 1.31 4.82 -4.36
CA ILE A 81 2.59 4.17 -4.01
C ILE A 81 3.76 5.00 -4.55
N VAL A 82 3.70 5.41 -5.82
CA VAL A 82 4.76 6.19 -6.46
C VAL A 82 5.00 7.49 -5.69
N SER A 83 3.93 8.16 -5.28
CA SER A 83 3.99 9.36 -4.46
C SER A 83 4.66 9.11 -3.10
N ALA A 84 4.28 8.03 -2.41
CA ALA A 84 4.89 7.64 -1.14
C ALA A 84 6.38 7.32 -1.27
N ILE A 85 6.78 6.51 -2.26
CA ILE A 85 8.18 6.16 -2.53
C ILE A 85 8.98 7.42 -2.87
N THR A 86 8.42 8.30 -3.70
CA THR A 86 9.09 9.55 -4.10
C THR A 86 9.31 10.46 -2.89
N ALA A 87 8.32 10.59 -2.00
CA ALA A 87 8.45 11.36 -0.77
C ALA A 87 9.53 10.78 0.16
N ASP A 88 9.53 9.46 0.36
CA ASP A 88 10.54 8.79 1.19
C ASP A 88 11.95 8.92 0.59
N PHE A 89 12.09 8.79 -0.73
CA PHE A 89 13.37 8.98 -1.45
C PHE A 89 13.89 10.42 -1.32
N LEU A 90 13.05 11.42 -1.58
CA LEU A 90 13.43 12.83 -1.47
C LEU A 90 13.79 13.22 -0.03
N SER A 91 13.12 12.64 0.97
CA SER A 91 13.47 12.86 2.37
C SER A 91 14.84 12.26 2.74
N SER A 92 15.16 11.08 2.19
CA SER A 92 16.44 10.39 2.41
C SER A 92 17.63 11.14 1.79
N GLN A 93 17.40 11.86 0.69
CA GLN A 93 18.42 12.69 0.04
C GLN A 93 18.67 14.04 0.74
N ARG A 94 17.89 14.37 1.79
CA ARG A 94 17.90 15.69 2.43
C ARG A 94 18.76 15.79 3.70
N GLU A 95 19.42 14.71 4.12
CA GLU A 95 20.40 14.70 5.23
C GLU A 95 21.82 15.11 4.74
N PRO A 96 22.58 15.91 5.51
CA PRO A 96 22.91 17.25 5.04
C PRO A 96 24.31 17.43 4.44
N ALA A 97 24.39 18.40 3.53
CA ALA A 97 25.58 19.20 3.26
C ALA A 97 25.94 20.06 4.50
N ALA A 98 26.35 19.40 5.59
CA ALA A 98 26.91 20.03 6.79
C ALA A 98 27.84 19.03 7.49
N ARG A 99 28.94 18.64 6.84
CA ARG A 99 30.07 17.97 7.50
C ARG A 99 31.35 18.75 7.27
N GLY A 100 31.57 19.71 8.16
CA GLY A 100 32.82 20.45 8.29
C GLY A 100 33.06 20.83 9.75
N ALA A 101 33.23 19.87 10.66
CA ALA A 101 34.02 20.00 11.90
C ALA A 101 34.10 18.64 12.63
N ARG A 102 35.17 18.46 13.41
CA ARG A 102 35.80 17.19 13.82
C ARG A 102 35.15 16.44 15.01
N ALA A 103 35.44 15.12 15.01
CA ALA A 103 35.80 14.21 16.11
C ALA A 103 34.80 13.85 17.24
N GLY A 104 34.61 12.53 17.43
CA GLY A 104 34.12 11.88 18.65
C GLY A 104 33.00 10.86 18.42
N GLU A 105 33.34 9.57 18.28
CA GLU A 105 32.35 8.48 18.23
C GLU A 105 31.66 8.25 19.58
N PRO A 106 30.35 7.98 19.57
CA PRO A 106 29.84 6.80 20.28
C PRO A 106 29.05 5.88 19.33
N GLY A 107 29.05 4.58 19.66
CA GLY A 107 28.56 3.47 18.83
C GLY A 107 27.08 3.54 18.38
N PRO A 108 26.64 2.56 17.57
CA PRO A 108 25.44 2.68 16.75
C PRO A 108 24.20 2.69 17.64
N LYS A 109 23.58 3.86 17.78
CA LYS A 109 22.21 3.94 18.25
C LYS A 109 21.33 3.38 17.15
N ILE A 110 20.73 2.21 17.42
CA ILE A 110 19.60 1.69 16.64
C ILE A 110 18.60 2.85 16.54
N PRO A 111 18.15 3.25 15.33
CA PRO A 111 17.23 4.36 15.23
C PRO A 111 15.97 3.98 16.01
N GLU A 112 15.66 4.78 17.03
CA GLU A 112 14.36 4.72 17.70
C GLU A 112 13.31 4.73 16.62
N VAL A 113 12.47 3.70 16.65
CA VAL A 113 11.37 3.51 15.72
C VAL A 113 10.48 4.74 15.91
N GLU A 114 10.64 5.73 15.03
CA GLU A 114 9.71 6.85 14.93
C GLU A 114 8.33 6.23 14.82
N THR A 115 7.63 6.27 15.95
CA THR A 115 6.28 5.77 16.02
C THR A 115 5.50 6.67 15.06
N CYS A 116 4.79 6.09 14.09
CA CYS A 116 3.78 6.81 13.34
C CYS A 116 2.67 7.22 14.34
N CYS A 117 2.94 8.20 15.19
CA CYS A 117 2.06 8.73 16.21
C CYS A 117 1.38 9.99 15.65
N ALA A 118 0.06 9.85 15.47
CA ALA A 118 -1.03 10.83 15.46
C ALA A 118 -0.81 12.22 14.83
#